data_AF-A0A6M1L6U0-F1
#
_entry.id   AF-A0A6M1L6U0-F1
#
_cell.length_a   1.000
_cell.length_b   1.000
_cell.length_c   1.000
_cell.angle_alpha   90.00
_cell.angle_beta   90.00
_cell.angle_gamma   90.00
#
_symmetry.space_group_name_H-M   'P 1'
#
loop_
_entity.id
_entity.type
_entity.pdbx_description
1 polymer ?
#
loop_
_entity_poly.entity_id
_entity_poly.type
_entity_poly.pdbx_seq_one_letter_code
_entity_poly.pdbx_strand_id
1 'polypeptide(L)'
;MLAAAPRHLRVAAVADSGAAVTRSHLGDGRCVGWYAPPVPGWRVAIDAERAAAALPPALARRFGSTDFWGRWTRVECLAKLADVPVATWWHRHGLEVPPGTAWLWRTLPLDDLVVTVAFTPATPIERESGTFPDIAVSGAG
;
A
#
# COMPACT_ATOMS: atom_id res chain seq x y z
N MET A 1 -13.34 7.15 2.35
CA MET A 1 -12.38 6.58 3.33
C MET A 1 -11.00 7.22 3.21
N LEU A 2 -10.29 7.05 2.08
CA LEU A 2 -8.93 7.60 1.89
C LEU A 2 -8.83 9.13 2.00
N ALA A 3 -9.86 9.87 1.56
CA ALA A 3 -9.91 11.33 1.70
C ALA A 3 -9.79 11.79 3.16
N ALA A 4 -10.32 10.99 4.10
CA ALA A 4 -10.34 11.29 5.52
C ALA A 4 -9.17 10.63 6.28
N ALA A 5 -8.23 9.96 5.59
CA ALA A 5 -7.11 9.27 6.21
C ALA A 5 -6.32 10.11 7.25
N PRO A 6 -6.05 11.42 7.04
CA PRO A 6 -5.30 12.22 8.01
C PRO A 6 -5.89 12.22 9.41
N ARG A 7 -7.23 12.18 9.56
CA ARG A 7 -7.89 12.22 10.88
C ARG A 7 -7.76 10.90 11.68
N HIS A 8 -7.31 9.85 11.02
CA HIS A 8 -7.18 8.50 11.58
C HIS A 8 -5.74 8.08 11.78
N LEU A 9 -4.78 8.91 11.35
CA LEU A 9 -3.36 8.69 11.57
C LEU A 9 -2.92 9.45 12.81
N ARG A 10 -2.06 8.82 13.62
CA ARG A 10 -1.41 9.48 14.76
C ARG A 10 0.04 9.03 14.83
N VAL A 11 0.92 9.97 15.14
CA VAL A 11 2.31 9.71 15.48
C VAL A 11 2.43 9.66 17.00
N ALA A 12 2.99 8.59 17.54
CA ALA A 12 3.19 8.42 18.97
C ALA A 12 4.45 7.57 19.24
N ALA A 13 4.84 7.43 20.50
CA ALA A 13 5.83 6.40 20.86
C ALA A 13 5.25 5.01 20.60
N VAL A 14 6.13 4.03 20.36
CA VAL A 14 5.72 2.63 20.13
C VAL A 14 4.86 2.10 21.28
N ALA A 15 5.24 2.42 22.52
CA ALA A 15 4.52 2.00 23.73
C ALA A 15 3.06 2.50 23.78
N ASP A 16 2.79 3.67 23.20
CA ASP A 16 1.47 4.30 23.23
C ASP A 16 0.59 3.91 22.02
N SER A 17 1.13 3.12 21.10
CA SER A 17 0.48 2.79 19.82
C SER A 17 -0.34 1.48 19.86
N GLY A 18 -0.54 0.89 21.04
CA GLY A 18 -1.16 -0.43 21.21
C GLY A 18 -2.61 -0.54 20.71
N ALA A 19 -3.36 0.56 20.68
CA ALA A 19 -4.74 0.58 20.20
C ALA A 19 -4.89 0.75 18.68
N ALA A 20 -3.79 0.88 17.93
CA ALA A 20 -3.83 1.04 16.48
C ALA A 20 -4.20 -0.29 15.79
N VAL A 21 -5.06 -0.22 14.77
CA VAL A 21 -5.45 -1.37 13.94
C VAL A 21 -4.26 -1.88 13.12
N THR A 22 -3.41 -0.98 12.65
CA THR A 22 -2.13 -1.29 11.98
C THR A 22 -1.12 -0.18 12.27
N ARG A 23 0.17 -0.50 12.16
CA ARG A 23 1.28 0.35 12.60
C ARG A 23 2.40 0.37 11.57
N SER A 24 3.11 1.48 11.50
CA SER A 24 4.43 1.59 10.86
C SER A 24 5.43 2.13 11.88
N HIS A 25 6.60 1.49 11.97
CA HIS A 25 7.63 1.84 12.93
C HIS A 25 8.73 2.61 12.21
N LEU A 26 9.16 3.72 12.78
CA LEU A 26 10.19 4.58 12.23
C LEU A 26 11.53 4.27 12.90
N GLY A 27 12.62 4.48 12.16
CA GLY A 27 13.99 4.28 12.66
C GLY A 27 14.42 5.20 13.80
N ASP A 28 13.61 6.23 14.12
CA ASP A 28 13.85 7.16 15.24
C ASP A 28 13.02 6.82 16.49
N GLY A 29 12.37 5.65 16.52
CA GLY A 29 11.60 5.16 17.66
C GLY A 29 10.15 5.66 17.71
N ARG A 30 9.73 6.53 16.77
CA ARG A 30 8.32 6.88 16.60
C ARG A 30 7.54 5.75 15.92
N CYS A 31 6.22 5.76 16.10
CA CYS A 31 5.29 4.87 15.43
C CYS A 31 4.14 5.69 14.86
N VAL A 32 3.75 5.37 13.62
CA VAL A 32 2.50 5.84 13.03
C VAL A 32 1.46 4.74 13.21
N GLY A 33 0.30 5.07 13.78
CA GLY A 33 -0.82 4.16 13.95
C GLY A 33 -2.05 4.58 13.14
N TRP A 34 -2.79 3.59 12.64
CA TRP A 34 -4.12 3.78 12.03
C TRP A 34 -5.23 3.44 13.04
N TYR A 35 -6.14 4.39 13.27
CA TYR A 35 -7.17 4.32 14.32
C TYR A 35 -8.61 4.45 13.79
N ALA A 36 -8.83 4.30 12.48
CA ALA A 36 -10.20 4.21 11.99
C ALA A 36 -10.83 2.86 12.38
N PRO A 37 -12.15 2.81 12.60
CA PRO A 37 -12.85 1.54 12.72
C PRO A 37 -12.54 0.61 11.53
N PRO A 38 -12.40 -0.71 11.75
CA PRO A 38 -12.27 -1.68 10.66
C PRO A 38 -13.45 -1.54 9.68
N VAL A 39 -13.15 -1.64 8.38
CA VAL A 39 -14.18 -1.65 7.34
C VAL A 39 -14.47 -3.09 6.96
N PRO A 40 -15.72 -3.58 7.13
CA PRO A 40 -16.07 -4.96 6.79
C PRO A 40 -15.70 -5.30 5.35
N GLY A 41 -15.08 -6.46 5.15
CA GLY A 41 -14.64 -6.93 3.82
C GLY A 41 -13.37 -6.27 3.29
N TRP A 42 -12.71 -5.40 4.07
CA TRP A 42 -11.47 -4.72 3.66
C TRP A 42 -10.35 -4.95 4.68
N ARG A 43 -9.14 -5.14 4.17
CA ARG A 43 -7.89 -5.09 4.94
C ARG A 43 -7.23 -3.74 4.74
N VAL A 44 -6.51 -3.27 5.76
CA VAL A 44 -5.79 -1.99 5.73
C VAL A 44 -4.32 -2.21 6.09
N ALA A 45 -3.44 -1.51 5.38
CA ALA A 45 -2.04 -1.37 5.75
C ALA A 45 -1.64 0.10 5.70
N ILE A 46 -0.70 0.46 6.58
CA ILE A 46 -0.01 1.74 6.50
C ILE A 46 1.49 1.51 6.43
N ASP A 47 2.17 2.50 5.87
CA ASP A 47 3.61 2.62 5.93
C ASP A 47 4.02 4.08 5.94
N ALA A 48 5.09 4.39 6.66
CA ALA A 48 5.55 5.73 6.88
C ALA A 48 7.08 5.78 6.81
N GLU A 49 7.60 6.80 6.16
CA GLU A 49 9.02 7.10 6.10
C GLU A 49 9.25 8.58 6.35
N ARG A 50 10.39 8.94 6.95
CA ARG A 50 10.73 10.36 7.12
C ARG A 50 11.03 10.95 5.74
N ALA A 51 10.37 12.06 5.40
CA ALA A 51 10.52 12.70 4.09
C ALA A 51 11.98 13.11 3.81
N ALA A 52 12.72 13.50 4.85
CA ALA A 52 14.12 13.90 4.79
C ALA A 52 15.12 12.75 5.08
N ALA A 53 14.68 11.49 5.15
CA ALA A 53 15.60 10.38 5.31
C ALA A 53 16.54 10.28 4.12
N ALA A 54 17.81 9.95 4.39
CA ALA A 54 18.79 9.70 3.34
C ALA A 54 18.38 8.47 2.52
N LEU A 55 18.28 8.64 1.21
CA LEU A 55 17.98 7.53 0.30
C LEU A 55 19.22 6.64 0.19
N PRO A 56 19.10 5.32 0.38
CA PRO A 56 20.21 4.41 0.16
C PRO A 56 20.70 4.50 -1.30
N PRO A 57 22.01 4.73 -1.57
CA PRO A 57 22.51 4.96 -2.93
C PRO A 57 22.20 3.83 -3.93
N ALA A 58 22.16 2.59 -3.46
CA ALA A 58 21.79 1.44 -4.28
C ALA A 58 20.32 1.52 -4.76
N LEU A 59 19.40 1.94 -3.87
CA LEU A 59 17.99 2.10 -4.19
C LEU A 59 17.77 3.32 -5.09
N ALA A 60 18.46 4.43 -4.80
CA ALA A 60 18.40 5.64 -5.62
C ALA A 60 18.87 5.39 -7.06
N ARG A 61 19.97 4.63 -7.26
CA ARG A 61 20.42 4.23 -8.59
C ARG A 61 19.42 3.34 -9.31
N ARG A 62 18.73 2.47 -8.58
CA ARG A 62 17.82 1.48 -9.18
C ARG A 62 16.46 2.06 -9.54
N PHE A 63 15.90 2.98 -8.75
CA PHE A 63 14.53 3.47 -8.93
C PHE A 63 14.42 4.98 -9.14
N GLY A 64 15.54 5.70 -9.14
CA GLY A 64 15.56 7.16 -9.12
C GLY A 64 15.14 7.74 -7.76
N SER A 65 15.44 9.02 -7.55
CA SER A 65 15.15 9.73 -6.31
C SER A 65 13.80 10.46 -6.31
N THR A 66 13.24 10.76 -7.48
CA THR A 66 11.96 11.47 -7.60
C THR A 66 10.84 10.71 -6.90
N ASP A 67 10.16 11.36 -5.95
CA ASP A 67 9.08 10.79 -5.14
C ASP A 67 9.41 9.40 -4.54
N PHE A 68 10.69 9.16 -4.20
CA PHE A 68 11.14 7.83 -3.78
C PHE A 68 10.35 7.34 -2.56
N TRP A 69 10.25 8.14 -1.50
CA TRP A 69 9.55 7.76 -0.27
C TRP A 69 8.04 7.58 -0.47
N GLY A 70 7.42 8.33 -1.39
CA GLY A 70 6.01 8.16 -1.73
C GLY A 70 5.75 6.84 -2.46
N ARG A 71 6.64 6.45 -3.38
CA ARG A 71 6.58 5.15 -4.06
C ARG A 71 6.95 3.99 -3.14
N TRP A 72 7.95 4.18 -2.28
CA TRP A 72 8.43 3.18 -1.31
C TRP A 72 7.34 2.80 -0.31
N THR A 73 6.79 3.78 0.42
CA THR A 73 5.72 3.53 1.42
C THR A 73 4.49 2.90 0.79
N ARG A 74 4.21 3.23 -0.48
CA ARG A 74 3.16 2.59 -1.25
C ARG A 74 3.44 1.11 -1.46
N VAL A 75 4.60 0.75 -2.03
CA VAL A 75 4.89 -0.67 -2.26
C VAL A 75 5.02 -1.47 -0.97
N GLU A 76 5.49 -0.87 0.12
CA GLU A 76 5.48 -1.49 1.45
C GLU A 76 4.06 -1.84 1.90
N CYS A 77 3.12 -0.91 1.80
CA CYS A 77 1.71 -1.19 2.11
C CYS A 77 1.15 -2.34 1.27
N LEU A 78 1.46 -2.33 -0.02
CA LEU A 78 0.97 -3.32 -0.97
C LEU A 78 1.57 -4.71 -0.73
N ALA A 79 2.87 -4.77 -0.44
CA ALA A 79 3.55 -5.99 -0.05
C ALA A 79 2.96 -6.58 1.24
N LYS A 80 2.69 -5.75 2.26
CA LYS A 80 2.00 -6.16 3.50
C LYS A 80 0.61 -6.72 3.21
N LEU A 81 -0.17 -6.09 2.32
CA LEU A 81 -1.52 -6.55 1.97
C LEU A 81 -1.54 -7.82 1.11
N ALA A 82 -0.51 -8.02 0.29
CA ALA A 82 -0.29 -9.24 -0.49
C ALA A 82 0.38 -10.37 0.30
N ASP A 83 0.77 -10.12 1.55
CA ASP A 83 1.51 -11.06 2.40
C ASP A 83 2.80 -11.57 1.74
N VAL A 84 3.56 -10.64 1.16
CA VAL A 84 4.88 -10.92 0.59
C VAL A 84 5.92 -9.97 1.17
N PRO A 85 7.18 -10.41 1.34
CA PRO A 85 8.26 -9.49 1.67
C PRO A 85 8.34 -8.35 0.65
N VAL A 86 8.56 -7.11 1.09
CA VAL A 86 8.83 -5.97 0.18
C VAL A 86 9.97 -6.31 -0.78
N ALA A 87 10.94 -7.08 -0.28
CA ALA A 87 12.07 -7.61 -1.02
C ALA A 87 11.63 -8.43 -2.26
N THR A 88 10.57 -9.21 -2.14
CA THR A 88 10.01 -9.97 -3.25
C THR A 88 9.24 -9.06 -4.20
N TRP A 89 8.51 -8.08 -3.65
CA TRP A 89 7.69 -7.13 -4.42
C TRP A 89 8.49 -6.33 -5.44
N TRP A 90 9.43 -5.51 -4.96
CA TRP A 90 10.26 -4.64 -5.79
C TRP A 90 11.21 -5.38 -6.74
N HIS A 91 11.52 -6.66 -6.50
CA HIS A 91 12.22 -7.50 -7.48
C HIS A 91 11.34 -7.85 -8.68
N ARG A 92 10.04 -8.03 -8.47
CA ARG A 92 9.08 -8.38 -9.52
C ARG A 92 8.44 -7.17 -10.21
N HIS A 93 8.16 -6.12 -9.44
CA HIS A 93 7.32 -5.00 -9.86
C HIS A 93 8.01 -3.63 -9.72
N GLY A 94 9.26 -3.58 -9.23
CA GLY A 94 9.89 -2.31 -8.89
C GLY A 94 9.11 -1.53 -7.82
N LEU A 95 9.14 -0.20 -7.88
CA LEU A 95 8.34 0.66 -7.01
C LEU A 95 6.99 1.03 -7.63
N GLU A 96 6.43 0.14 -8.44
CA GLU A 96 5.17 0.35 -9.16
C GLU A 96 4.05 -0.53 -8.61
N VAL A 97 2.82 -0.17 -8.98
CA VAL A 97 1.62 -0.93 -8.67
C VAL A 97 1.19 -1.68 -9.93
N PRO A 98 1.05 -3.02 -9.90
CA PRO A 98 0.55 -3.78 -11.03
C PRO A 98 -0.83 -3.27 -11.47
N PRO A 99 -1.09 -3.20 -12.79
CA PRO A 99 -2.39 -2.78 -13.29
C PRO A 99 -3.48 -3.81 -12.94
N GLY A 100 -4.73 -3.36 -12.85
CA GLY A 100 -5.89 -4.23 -12.63
C GLY A 100 -5.99 -4.83 -11.22
N THR A 101 -5.35 -4.20 -10.23
CA THR A 101 -5.54 -4.53 -8.81
C THR A 101 -6.78 -3.81 -8.26
N ALA A 102 -7.47 -4.45 -7.31
CA ALA A 102 -8.59 -3.84 -6.59
C ALA A 102 -8.12 -2.96 -5.40
N TRP A 103 -6.85 -2.59 -5.40
CA TRP A 103 -6.23 -1.90 -4.28
C TRP A 103 -6.47 -0.41 -4.37
N LEU A 104 -6.77 0.18 -3.21
CA LEU A 104 -6.99 1.61 -3.08
C LEU A 104 -5.92 2.14 -2.15
N TRP A 105 -5.21 3.21 -2.54
CA TRP A 105 -4.23 3.83 -1.67
C TRP A 105 -4.24 5.34 -1.78
N ARG A 106 -3.68 5.98 -0.77
CA ARG A 106 -3.34 7.40 -0.78
C ARG A 106 -2.02 7.60 -0.06
N THR A 107 -1.08 8.23 -0.75
CA THR A 107 0.15 8.76 -0.16
C THR A 107 -0.08 10.22 0.22
N LEU A 108 0.30 10.61 1.43
CA LEU A 108 0.09 11.96 1.96
C LEU A 108 1.19 12.37 2.94
N PRO A 109 1.48 13.67 3.08
CA PRO A 109 2.36 14.16 4.14
C PRO A 109 1.65 14.13 5.50
N LEU A 110 2.38 13.76 6.54
CA LEU A 110 1.98 13.87 7.95
C LEU A 110 3.19 14.38 8.74
N ASP A 111 3.17 15.64 9.13
CA ASP A 111 4.32 16.34 9.71
C ASP A 111 5.58 16.19 8.83
N ASP A 112 6.66 15.60 9.34
CA ASP A 112 7.92 15.32 8.63
C ASP A 112 7.91 13.97 7.88
N LEU A 113 6.77 13.29 7.83
CA LEU A 113 6.62 11.95 7.27
C LEU A 113 5.91 11.96 5.91
N VAL A 114 6.29 11.01 5.07
CA VAL A 114 5.47 10.55 3.95
C VAL A 114 4.77 9.28 4.40
N VAL A 115 3.44 9.27 4.35
CA VAL A 115 2.63 8.13 4.81
C VAL A 115 1.77 7.63 3.66
N THR A 116 1.77 6.33 3.42
CA THR A 116 0.76 5.69 2.58
C THR A 116 -0.23 4.92 3.44
N VAL A 117 -1.52 5.07 3.14
CA VAL A 117 -2.59 4.22 3.63
C VAL A 117 -3.16 3.45 2.44
N ALA A 118 -3.21 2.13 2.54
CA ALA A 118 -3.73 1.26 1.49
C ALA A 118 -4.80 0.30 2.01
N PHE A 119 -5.70 -0.07 1.12
CA PHE A 119 -6.79 -0.99 1.35
C PHE A 119 -6.90 -2.01 0.22
N THR A 120 -7.26 -3.23 0.57
CA THR A 120 -7.62 -4.31 -0.37
C THR A 120 -8.87 -5.02 0.13
N PRO A 121 -9.71 -5.58 -0.77
CA PRO A 121 -10.70 -6.56 -0.38
C PRO A 121 -10.06 -7.71 0.44
N ALA A 122 -10.77 -8.17 1.47
CA ALA A 122 -10.33 -9.26 2.34
C ALA A 122 -10.38 -10.62 1.62
N THR A 123 -11.35 -10.81 0.75
CA THR A 123 -11.45 -11.94 -0.18
C THR A 123 -11.02 -11.46 -1.57
N PRO A 124 -10.25 -12.24 -2.34
CA PRO A 124 -10.04 -11.94 -3.74
C PRO A 124 -11.39 -11.74 -4.42
N ILE A 125 -11.57 -10.65 -5.15
CA ILE A 125 -12.70 -10.52 -6.06
C ILE A 125 -12.46 -11.60 -7.12
N GLU A 126 -13.25 -12.67 -7.11
CA GLU A 126 -13.33 -13.55 -8.27
C GLU A 126 -13.66 -12.65 -9.46
N ARG A 127 -12.69 -12.49 -10.37
CA ARG A 127 -13.03 -11.98 -11.69
C ARG A 127 -13.99 -13.01 -12.24
N GLU A 128 -15.27 -12.66 -12.40
CA GLU A 128 -16.16 -13.44 -13.25
C GLU A 128 -15.39 -13.62 -14.57
N SER A 129 -14.93 -14.85 -14.78
CA SER A 129 -14.37 -15.24 -16.06
C SER A 129 -15.57 -15.20 -16.97
N GLY A 130 -15.73 -14.08 -17.67
CA GLY A 130 -16.76 -13.95 -18.69
C GLY A 130 -16.53 -15.05 -19.70
N THR A 131 -17.25 -16.16 -19.54
CA THR A 131 -17.50 -17.11 -20.61
C THR A 131 -18.27 -16.32 -21.65
N PHE A 132 -17.56 -15.80 -22.64
CA PHE A 132 -18.20 -15.41 -23.89
C PHE A 132 -18.88 -16.68 -24.42
N PRO A 133 -20.19 -16.67 -24.70
CA PRO A 133 -20.79 -17.78 -25.40
C PRO A 133 -20.12 -17.87 -26.77
N ASP A 134 -19.62 -19.05 -27.11
CA ASP A 134 -19.19 -19.38 -28.47
C ASP A 134 -20.37 -19.09 -29.42
N ILE A 135 -20.27 -17.99 -30.17
CA ILE A 135 -21.12 -17.80 -31.34
C ILE A 135 -20.61 -18.79 -32.38
N ALA A 136 -21.31 -19.91 -32.49
CA ALA A 136 -21.15 -20.82 -33.60
C ALA A 136 -21.51 -20.06 -34.89
N VAL A 137 -20.48 -19.61 -35.62
CA VAL A 137 -20.64 -19.18 -37.01
C VAL A 137 -20.75 -20.45 -37.84
N SER A 138 -21.97 -20.95 -38.00
CA SER A 138 -22.28 -21.89 -39.07
C SER A 138 -22.27 -21.11 -40.39
N GLY A 139 -21.15 -21.19 -41.09
CA GLY A 139 -21.11 -20.96 -42.53
C GLY A 139 -21.34 -22.29 -43.25
N ALA A 140 -22.33 -22.34 -44.14
CA ALA A 140 -22.35 -23.27 -45.26
C ALA A 140 -23.37 -22.80 -46.32
N GLY A 141 -22.88 -22.65 -47.55
CA GLY A 141 -23.56 -23.12 -48.77
C GLY A 141 -24.68 -22.26 -49.33
#